data_AF-A0A961IP51-F1
#
_entry.id   AF-A0A961IP51-F1
#
_cell.length_a   1.000
_cell.length_b   1.000
_cell.length_c   1.000
_cell.angle_alpha   90.00
_cell.angle_beta   90.00
_cell.angle_gamma   90.00
#
_symmetry.space_group_name_H-M   'P 1'
#
loop_
_entity.id
_entity.type
_entity.pdbx_description
1 polymer ?
#
loop_
_entity_poly.entity_id
_entity_poly.type
_entity_poly.pdbx_seq_one_letter_code
_entity_poly.pdbx_strand_id
1 'polypeptide(L)'
;MARRMWKGRFSLYVQLVSAPTLLLAVLLMVHPVLLLGLAFEGADVYNPEQATAIHLFARIAGLAVFVLMIQVLGARQHPGNNRGLFFWVALLFLAFSGLIAVEAFLGQANYWMAAPLLIWVPGAAFFLAFASRNVLVRE
;
A
#
# COMPACT_ATOMS: atom_id res chain seq x y z
N MET A 1 -4.63 -32.25 4.81
CA MET A 1 -5.58 -31.23 5.33
C MET A 1 -4.95 -29.84 5.54
N ALA A 2 -3.70 -29.73 6.01
CA ALA A 2 -3.01 -28.45 6.28
C ALA A 2 -2.88 -27.48 5.07
N ARG A 3 -2.70 -27.98 3.83
CA ARG A 3 -2.61 -27.14 2.63
C ARG A 3 -3.89 -26.34 2.32
N ARG A 4 -5.08 -26.83 2.69
CA ARG A 4 -6.36 -26.12 2.43
C ARG A 4 -6.63 -25.02 3.46
N MET A 5 -6.35 -25.26 4.74
CA MET A 5 -6.54 -24.24 5.80
C MET A 5 -5.63 -23.02 5.60
N TRP A 6 -4.43 -23.24 5.07
CA TRP A 6 -3.46 -22.17 4.78
C TRP A 6 -3.90 -21.27 3.61
N LYS A 7 -4.55 -21.83 2.58
CA LYS A 7 -5.12 -21.07 1.46
C LYS A 7 -6.26 -20.12 1.88
N GLY A 8 -7.14 -20.57 2.77
CA GLY A 8 -8.28 -19.75 3.24
C GLY A 8 -7.83 -18.54 4.05
N ARG A 9 -6.94 -18.74 5.03
CA ARG A 9 -6.39 -17.64 5.85
C ARG A 9 -5.57 -16.67 5.01
N PHE A 10 -4.71 -17.18 4.11
CA PHE A 10 -3.93 -16.33 3.20
C PHE A 10 -4.83 -15.44 2.34
N SER A 11 -5.89 -15.99 1.73
CA SER A 11 -6.83 -15.21 0.92
C SER A 11 -7.53 -14.12 1.73
N LEU A 12 -7.90 -14.39 2.98
CA LEU A 12 -8.51 -13.40 3.86
C LEU A 12 -7.53 -12.27 4.20
N TYR A 13 -6.27 -12.57 4.52
CA TYR A 13 -5.25 -11.55 4.76
C TYR A 13 -4.98 -10.68 3.52
N VAL A 14 -4.88 -11.30 2.33
CA VAL A 14 -4.72 -10.56 1.08
C VAL A 14 -5.91 -9.62 0.86
N GLN A 15 -7.14 -10.08 1.09
CA GLN A 15 -8.33 -9.23 0.97
C GLN A 15 -8.34 -8.09 1.98
N LEU A 16 -8.00 -8.36 3.25
CA LEU A 16 -7.96 -7.36 4.31
C LEU A 16 -6.93 -6.26 4.04
N VAL A 17 -5.82 -6.58 3.37
CA VAL A 17 -4.79 -5.60 3.01
C VAL A 17 -5.13 -4.89 1.70
N SER A 18 -5.55 -5.64 0.68
CA SER A 18 -5.84 -5.08 -0.64
C SER A 18 -7.11 -4.24 -0.69
N ALA A 19 -8.19 -4.61 0.01
CA ALA A 19 -9.46 -3.87 -0.04
C ALA A 19 -9.35 -2.41 0.45
N PRO A 20 -8.79 -2.12 1.64
CA PRO A 20 -8.62 -0.73 2.07
C PRO A 20 -7.57 0.01 1.24
N THR A 21 -6.52 -0.67 0.77
CA THR A 21 -5.52 -0.06 -0.13
C THR A 21 -6.13 0.31 -1.49
N LEU A 22 -7.04 -0.51 -2.02
CA LEU A 22 -7.80 -0.20 -3.23
C LEU A 22 -8.73 0.99 -3.02
N LEU A 23 -9.42 1.06 -1.88
CA LEU A 23 -10.25 2.21 -1.54
C LEU A 23 -9.42 3.50 -1.51
N LEU A 24 -8.28 3.47 -0.81
CA LEU A 24 -7.35 4.59 -0.75
C LEU A 24 -6.85 4.98 -2.14
N ALA A 25 -6.51 4.00 -2.98
CA ALA A 25 -6.05 4.23 -4.35
C ALA A 25 -7.13 4.88 -5.22
N VAL A 26 -8.39 4.42 -5.13
CA VAL A 26 -9.53 5.03 -5.83
C VAL A 26 -9.76 6.47 -5.33
N LEU A 27 -9.71 6.71 -4.03
CA LEU A 27 -9.83 8.05 -3.47
C LEU A 27 -8.69 8.97 -3.95
N LEU A 28 -7.46 8.47 -4.08
CA LEU A 28 -6.31 9.22 -4.58
C LEU A 28 -6.46 9.56 -6.08
N MET A 29 -7.06 8.66 -6.86
CA MET A 29 -7.34 8.88 -8.27
C MET A 29 -8.47 9.88 -8.51
N VAL A 30 -9.58 9.74 -7.79
CA VAL A 30 -10.81 10.53 -8.05
C VAL A 30 -10.77 11.86 -7.29
N HIS A 31 -10.33 11.84 -6.03
CA HIS A 31 -10.35 12.98 -5.11
C HIS A 31 -8.98 13.23 -4.46
N PRO A 32 -7.90 13.48 -5.24
CA PRO A 32 -6.56 13.74 -4.70
C PRO A 32 -6.54 14.96 -3.77
N VAL A 33 -7.33 16.00 -4.10
CA VAL A 33 -7.43 17.24 -3.31
C VAL A 33 -7.88 16.96 -1.87
N LEU A 34 -8.86 16.08 -1.70
CA LEU A 34 -9.40 15.75 -0.38
C LEU A 34 -8.37 14.98 0.45
N LEU A 35 -7.70 13.99 -0.14
CA LEU A 35 -6.68 13.22 0.57
C LEU A 35 -5.42 14.02 0.88
N LEU A 36 -4.95 14.84 -0.06
CA LEU A 36 -3.79 15.70 0.15
C LEU A 36 -4.10 16.80 1.16
N GLY A 37 -5.32 17.38 1.13
CA GLY A 37 -5.76 18.36 2.12
C GLY A 37 -5.88 17.78 3.53
N LEU A 38 -6.34 16.52 3.66
CA LEU A 38 -6.37 15.82 4.94
C LEU A 38 -4.96 15.44 5.44
N ALA A 39 -4.05 15.10 4.53
CA ALA A 39 -2.68 14.71 4.86
C ALA A 39 -1.81 15.91 5.28
N PHE A 40 -1.99 17.07 4.65
CA PHE A 40 -1.14 18.26 4.79
C PHE A 40 -1.94 19.49 5.24
N GLU A 41 -2.78 19.33 6.28
CA GLU A 41 -3.57 20.41 6.88
C GLU A 41 -2.67 21.62 7.21
N GLY A 42 -2.93 22.77 6.60
CA GLY A 42 -2.23 24.03 6.90
C GLY A 42 -0.94 24.31 6.12
N ALA A 43 -0.60 23.51 5.10
CA ALA A 43 0.45 23.93 4.17
C ALA A 43 -0.06 25.07 3.28
N ASP A 44 0.33 26.31 3.58
CA ASP A 44 0.18 27.52 2.73
C ASP A 44 0.90 27.42 1.36
N VAL A 45 1.20 26.19 0.91
CA VAL A 45 1.94 25.83 -0.29
C VAL A 45 0.96 25.53 -1.42
N TYR A 46 -0.06 26.38 -1.59
CA TYR A 46 -0.94 26.30 -2.76
C TYR A 46 -0.43 27.24 -3.86
N ASN A 47 0.76 26.96 -4.39
CA ASN A 47 1.15 27.55 -5.66
C ASN A 47 0.34 26.83 -6.77
N PRO A 48 -0.54 27.52 -7.51
CA PRO A 48 -1.48 26.90 -8.45
C PRO A 48 -0.81 26.05 -9.54
N GLU A 49 0.44 26.35 -9.89
CA GLU A 49 1.22 25.55 -10.84
C GLU A 49 1.71 24.23 -10.24
N GLN A 50 2.17 24.24 -8.98
CA GLN A 50 2.63 23.04 -8.27
C GLN A 50 1.46 22.14 -7.86
N ALA A 51 0.32 22.73 -7.48
CA ALA A 51 -0.89 22.00 -7.14
C ALA A 51 -1.34 21.08 -8.29
N THR A 52 -1.25 21.54 -9.54
CA THR A 52 -1.63 20.74 -10.71
C THR A 52 -0.72 19.53 -10.91
N ALA A 53 0.60 19.71 -10.80
CA ALA A 53 1.57 18.63 -10.94
C ALA A 53 1.45 17.59 -9.81
N ILE A 54 1.26 18.05 -8.56
CA ILE A 54 1.08 17.19 -7.39
C ILE A 54 -0.23 16.39 -7.52
N HIS A 55 -1.32 17.01 -7.97
CA HIS A 55 -2.58 16.30 -8.21
C HIS A 55 -2.43 15.24 -9.30
N LEU A 56 -1.77 15.56 -10.41
CA LEU A 56 -1.53 14.59 -11.48
C LEU A 56 -0.68 13.41 -10.97
N PHE A 57 0.38 13.70 -10.22
CA PHE A 57 1.23 12.70 -9.61
C PHE A 57 0.44 11.81 -8.64
N ALA A 58 -0.38 12.38 -7.77
CA ALA A 58 -1.25 11.63 -6.86
C ALA A 58 -2.21 10.71 -7.63
N ARG A 59 -2.78 11.17 -8.74
CA ARG A 59 -3.65 10.33 -9.59
C ARG A 59 -2.91 9.17 -10.23
N ILE A 60 -1.73 9.43 -10.78
CA ILE A 60 -0.89 8.40 -11.41
C ILE A 60 -0.45 7.37 -10.36
N ALA A 61 0.00 7.83 -9.19
CA ALA A 61 0.37 6.96 -8.08
C ALA A 61 -0.83 6.11 -7.62
N GLY A 62 -2.01 6.72 -7.50
CA GLY A 62 -3.26 6.02 -7.16
C GLY A 62 -3.59 4.94 -8.18
N LEU A 63 -3.49 5.25 -9.47
CA LEU A 63 -3.72 4.28 -10.54
C LEU A 63 -2.72 3.12 -10.49
N ALA A 64 -1.43 3.42 -10.27
CA ALA A 64 -0.40 2.39 -10.15
C ALA A 64 -0.67 1.46 -8.97
N VAL A 65 -1.00 2.01 -7.79
CA VAL A 65 -1.36 1.23 -6.60
C VAL A 65 -2.63 0.41 -6.83
N PHE A 66 -3.64 0.98 -7.50
CA PHE A 66 -4.88 0.30 -7.84
C PHE A 66 -4.62 -0.93 -8.71
N VAL A 67 -3.89 -0.76 -9.81
CA VAL A 67 -3.52 -1.86 -10.73
C VAL A 67 -2.71 -2.92 -9.99
N LEU A 68 -1.73 -2.51 -9.18
CA LEU A 68 -0.91 -3.43 -8.39
C LEU A 68 -1.76 -4.26 -7.42
N MET A 69 -2.71 -3.64 -6.72
CA MET A 69 -3.58 -4.35 -5.78
C MET A 69 -4.57 -5.29 -6.46
N ILE A 70 -5.03 -4.98 -7.67
CA ILE A 70 -5.81 -5.93 -8.49
C ILE A 70 -4.96 -7.15 -8.84
N GLN A 71 -3.70 -6.94 -9.24
CA GLN A 71 -2.79 -8.05 -9.54
C GLN A 71 -2.54 -8.93 -8.29
N VAL A 72 -2.38 -8.31 -7.12
CA VAL A 72 -2.26 -9.01 -5.83
C VAL A 72 -3.53 -9.84 -5.52
N LEU A 73 -4.73 -9.30 -5.77
CA LEU A 73 -5.97 -10.04 -5.62
C LEU A 73 -6.08 -11.21 -6.60
N GLY A 74 -5.63 -11.07 -7.85
CA GLY A 74 -5.58 -12.18 -8.81
C GLY A 74 -4.56 -13.25 -8.40
N ALA A 75 -3.38 -12.81 -7.96
CA ALA A 75 -2.26 -13.65 -7.54
C ALA A 75 -2.58 -14.55 -6.34
N ARG A 76 -3.62 -14.22 -5.55
CA ARG A 76 -4.09 -15.04 -4.41
C ARG A 76 -4.49 -16.47 -4.79
N GLN A 77 -4.92 -16.69 -6.04
CA GLN A 77 -5.32 -18.02 -6.52
C GLN A 77 -4.12 -18.96 -6.67
N HIS A 78 -2.96 -18.40 -7.07
CA HIS A 78 -1.71 -19.10 -7.30
C HIS A 78 -0.54 -18.37 -6.58
N PRO A 79 -0.53 -18.36 -5.24
CA PRO A 79 0.38 -17.49 -4.49
C PRO A 79 1.84 -17.95 -4.59
N GLY A 80 2.09 -19.23 -4.89
CA GLY A 80 3.44 -19.77 -5.10
C GLY A 80 4.14 -19.23 -6.35
N ASN A 81 3.39 -18.95 -7.42
CA ASN A 81 3.95 -18.47 -8.70
C ASN A 81 4.17 -16.96 -8.70
N ASN A 82 3.47 -16.24 -7.82
CA ASN A 82 3.49 -14.77 -7.75
C ASN A 82 4.29 -14.24 -6.55
N ARG A 83 5.24 -15.02 -6.01
CA ARG A 83 6.04 -14.62 -4.84
C ARG A 83 6.83 -13.34 -5.07
N GLY A 84 7.40 -13.17 -6.27
CA GLY A 84 8.11 -11.94 -6.64
C GLY A 84 7.21 -10.71 -6.53
N LEU A 85 5.96 -10.80 -6.98
CA LEU A 85 4.97 -9.73 -6.83
C LEU A 85 4.75 -9.37 -5.35
N PHE A 86 4.54 -10.37 -4.48
CA PHE A 86 4.33 -10.11 -3.05
C PHE A 86 5.58 -9.49 -2.38
N PHE A 87 6.79 -9.90 -2.79
CA PHE A 87 8.03 -9.29 -2.31
C PHE A 87 8.11 -7.81 -2.69
N TRP A 88 7.88 -7.47 -3.96
CA TRP A 88 7.90 -6.08 -4.43
C TRP A 88 6.82 -5.23 -3.78
N VAL A 89 5.62 -5.79 -3.57
CA VAL A 89 4.53 -5.13 -2.85
C VAL A 89 4.93 -4.87 -1.39
N ALA A 90 5.59 -5.82 -0.73
CA ALA A 90 6.07 -5.63 0.63
C ALA A 90 7.11 -4.50 0.74
N LEU A 91 8.06 -4.44 -0.21
CA LEU A 91 9.04 -3.36 -0.27
C LEU A 91 8.37 -2.00 -0.54
N LEU A 92 7.39 -1.96 -1.43
CA LEU A 92 6.63 -0.75 -1.75
C LEU A 92 5.85 -0.24 -0.53
N PHE A 93 5.21 -1.13 0.22
CA PHE A 93 4.55 -0.77 1.48
C PHE A 93 5.52 -0.27 2.54
N LEU A 94 6.68 -0.91 2.70
CA LEU A 94 7.73 -0.40 3.60
C LEU A 94 8.25 0.97 3.18
N ALA A 95 8.47 1.18 1.88
CA ALA A 95 8.93 2.45 1.35
C ALA A 95 7.89 3.56 1.63
N PHE A 96 6.62 3.32 1.34
CA PHE A 96 5.56 4.29 1.64
C PHE A 96 5.37 4.53 3.13
N SER A 97 5.43 3.48 3.96
CA SER A 97 5.39 3.64 5.41
C SER A 97 6.59 4.43 5.93
N GLY A 98 7.78 4.21 5.38
CA GLY A 98 8.98 4.96 5.70
C GLY A 98 8.87 6.44 5.33
N LEU A 99 8.36 6.75 4.14
CA LEU A 99 8.10 8.14 3.71
C LEU A 99 7.13 8.84 4.66
N ILE A 100 6.00 8.21 4.99
CA ILE A 100 5.04 8.75 5.94
C ILE A 100 5.67 8.94 7.34
N ALA A 101 6.48 7.98 7.80
CA ALA A 101 7.13 8.07 9.12
C ALA A 101 8.16 9.21 9.18
N VAL A 102 8.89 9.46 8.09
CA VAL A 102 9.81 10.60 7.98
C VAL A 102 9.04 11.92 8.03
N GLU A 103 7.96 12.06 7.26
CA GLU A 103 7.10 13.26 7.31
C GLU A 103 6.50 13.49 8.70
N ALA A 104 6.14 12.41 9.41
CA ALA A 104 5.66 12.49 10.79
C ALA A 104 6.75 12.93 11.77
N PHE A 105 7.97 12.46 11.60
CA PHE A 105 9.12 12.89 12.42
C PHE A 105 9.47 14.37 12.18
N LEU A 106 9.28 14.87 10.96
CA LEU A 106 9.48 16.28 10.60
C LEU A 106 8.36 17.20 11.11
N GLY A 107 7.35 16.66 11.81
CA GLY A 107 6.24 17.42 12.38
C GLY A 107 5.23 17.93 11.36
N GLN A 108 5.30 17.44 10.12
CA GLN A 108 4.42 17.86 9.01
C GLN A 108 3.27 16.88 8.76
N ALA A 109 3.29 15.68 9.35
CA ALA A 109 2.24 14.71 9.14
C ALA A 109 1.04 14.93 10.07
N ASN A 110 -0.15 14.98 9.47
CA ASN A 110 -1.41 14.97 10.19
C ASN A 110 -1.75 13.55 10.72
N TYR A 111 -2.64 13.45 11.71
CA TYR A 111 -3.11 12.16 12.26
C TYR A 111 -3.69 11.22 11.18
N TRP A 112 -4.26 11.78 10.10
CA TRP A 112 -4.75 11.02 8.96
C TRP A 112 -3.66 10.27 8.19
N MET A 113 -2.42 10.78 8.20
CA MET A 113 -1.29 10.09 7.57
C MET A 113 -0.88 8.83 8.32
N ALA A 114 -1.27 8.67 9.59
CA ALA A 114 -1.02 7.45 10.35
C ALA A 114 -1.96 6.28 9.95
N ALA A 115 -3.14 6.57 9.37
CA ALA A 115 -4.11 5.53 9.04
C ALA A 115 -3.61 4.50 8.00
N PRO A 116 -2.91 4.89 6.91
CA PRO A 116 -2.27 3.93 6.01
C PRO A 116 -1.21 3.04 6.69
N LEU A 117 -0.49 3.55 7.70
CA LEU A 117 0.55 2.78 8.39
C LEU A 117 0.00 1.54 9.10
N LEU A 118 -1.21 1.64 9.66
CA LEU A 118 -1.89 0.53 10.35
C LEU A 118 -2.16 -0.66 9.43
N ILE A 119 -2.16 -0.44 8.11
CA ILE A 119 -2.45 -1.45 7.10
C ILE A 119 -1.16 -1.86 6.38
N TRP A 120 -0.35 -0.89 5.97
CA TRP A 120 0.85 -1.13 5.16
C TRP A 120 1.98 -1.78 5.95
N VAL A 121 2.18 -1.44 7.23
CA VAL A 121 3.24 -2.06 8.03
C VAL A 121 2.94 -3.54 8.31
N PRO A 122 1.75 -3.93 8.82
CA PRO A 122 1.42 -5.35 8.98
C PRO A 122 1.32 -6.08 7.64
N GLY A 123 0.80 -5.42 6.60
CA GLY A 123 0.72 -5.96 5.25
C GLY A 123 2.10 -6.27 4.66
N ALA A 124 3.05 -5.36 4.82
CA ALA A 124 4.43 -5.57 4.40
C ALA A 124 5.07 -6.73 5.14
N ALA A 125 4.95 -6.78 6.48
CA ALA A 125 5.47 -7.88 7.29
C ALA A 125 4.89 -9.24 6.85
N PHE A 126 3.57 -9.28 6.59
CA PHE A 126 2.90 -10.47 6.07
C PHE A 126 3.44 -10.90 4.71
N PHE A 127 3.53 -9.97 3.75
CA PHE A 127 3.99 -10.28 2.39
C PHE A 127 5.49 -10.65 2.35
N LEU A 128 6.34 -10.01 3.15
CA LEU A 128 7.74 -10.37 3.32
C LEU A 128 7.90 -11.76 3.96
N ALA A 129 7.16 -12.05 5.04
CA ALA A 129 7.19 -13.38 5.67
C ALA A 129 6.71 -14.48 4.71
N PHE A 130 5.70 -14.19 3.88
CA PHE A 130 5.22 -15.10 2.86
C PHE A 130 6.26 -15.33 1.75
N ALA A 131 6.86 -14.24 1.24
CA ALA A 131 7.85 -14.32 0.16
C ALA A 131 9.15 -15.01 0.61
N SER A 132 9.58 -14.78 1.85
CA SER A 132 10.85 -15.30 2.42
C SER A 132 10.79 -16.74 2.90
N ARG A 133 9.63 -17.26 3.31
CA ARG A 133 9.45 -18.61 3.88
C ARG A 133 9.96 -19.77 3.03
N ASN A 134 10.23 -19.56 1.74
CA ASN A 134 10.83 -20.56 0.86
C ASN A 134 12.16 -20.14 0.22
N VAL A 135 12.67 -18.93 0.51
CA VAL A 135 14.08 -18.60 0.24
C VAL A 135 14.96 -19.40 1.21
N LEU A 136 14.51 -19.56 2.46
CA LEU A 136 15.19 -20.31 3.52
C LEU A 136 14.91 -21.83 3.52
N VAL A 137 13.94 -22.31 2.74
CA VAL A 137 13.56 -23.75 2.66
C VAL A 137 13.84 -24.29 1.25
N ARG A 138 14.80 -23.67 0.56
CA ARG A 138 15.51 -24.28 -0.58
C ARG A 138 16.83 -24.86 -0.08
N GLU A 139 16.70 -25.78 0.87
CA GLU A 139 17.67 -26.84 1.18
C GLU A 139 16.87 -28.13 1.35
#